data_AF-A0A7X7QTQ1-F1
#
_entry.id   AF-A0A7X7QTQ1-F1
#
_cell.length_a   1.000
_cell.length_b   1.000
_cell.length_c   1.000
_cell.angle_alpha   90.00
_cell.angle_beta   90.00
_cell.angle_gamma   90.00
#
_symmetry.space_group_name_H-M   'P 1'
#
loop_
_entity.id
_entity.type
_entity.pdbx_description
1 polymer ?
#
loop_
_entity_poly.entity_id
_entity_poly.type
_entity_poly.pdbx_seq_one_letter_code
_entity_poly.pdbx_strand_id
1 'polypeptide(L)' 'MHLGLRLMYEFENNISISLDGGYMWAKVKDDNGPKVNLDGAYVIPTLGYRF' A
#
# COMPACT_ATOMS: atom_id res chain seq x y z
N MET A 1 -7.83 0.62 9.08
CA MET A 1 -8.09 1.77 8.18
C MET A 1 -6.79 2.12 7.50
N HIS A 2 -6.83 2.59 6.25
CA HIS A 2 -5.61 3.03 5.56
C HIS A 2 -5.90 4.25 4.69
N LEU A 3 -4.88 5.08 4.50
CA LEU A 3 -4.86 6.19 3.55
C LEU A 3 -3.70 5.94 2.58
N GLY A 4 -4.01 5.94 1.29
CA GLY A 4 -3.01 5.66 0.26
C GLY A 4 -3.13 6.58 -0.94
N LEU A 5 -2.02 6.74 -1.64
CA LEU A 5 -1.90 7.43 -2.92
C LEU A 5 -1.19 6.52 -3.92
N ARG A 6 -1.58 6.65 -5.18
CA ARG A 6 -0.98 5.93 -6.31
C ARG A 6 -0.48 6.94 -7.33
N LEU A 7 0.75 6.74 -7.80
CA LEU A 7 1.27 7.39 -9.00
C LEU A 7 1.54 6.30 -10.05
N MET A 8 1.06 6.49 -11.27
CA MET A 8 1.24 5.53 -12.36
C MET A 8 1.60 6.26 -13.64
N TYR A 9 2.48 5.64 -14.43
CA TYR A 9 2.84 6.05 -15.76
C TYR A 9 2.82 4.84 -16.70
N GLU A 10 2.18 4.98 -17.85
CA GLU A 10 2.14 3.98 -18.90
C GLU A 10 2.98 4.46 -20.09
N PHE A 11 3.87 3.60 -20.56
CA PHE A 11 4.71 3.85 -21.72
C PHE A 11 4.01 3.33 -22.98
N GLU A 12 4.33 3.93 -24.13
CA GLU A 12 3.76 3.56 -25.43
C GLU A 12 4.04 2.10 -25.85
N ASN A 13 5.04 1.45 -25.25
CA ASN A 13 5.47 0.09 -25.54
C ASN A 13 4.81 -0.98 -24.64
N ASN A 14 3.62 -0.71 -24.10
CA ASN A 14 2.85 -1.59 -23.20
C ASN A 14 3.51 -1.86 -21.83
N ILE A 15 4.58 -1.15 -21.49
CA ILE A 15 5.19 -1.19 -20.15
C ILE A 15 4.51 -0.14 -19.28
N SER A 16 4.29 -0.42 -18.01
CA SER A 16 3.85 0.58 -17.04
C SER A 16 4.66 0.52 -15.76
N ILE A 17 4.86 1.67 -15.12
CA ILE A 17 5.47 1.77 -13.80
C ILE A 17 4.45 2.44 -12.88
N SER A 18 4.24 1.85 -11.71
CA SER A 18 3.44 2.48 -10.67
C SER A 18 4.12 2.40 -9.31
N LEU A 19 3.85 3.41 -8.49
CA LEU A 19 4.24 3.48 -7.10
C LEU A 19 2.98 3.67 -6.27
N ASP A 20 2.67 2.68 -5.45
CA ASP A 20 1.61 2.75 -4.45
C ASP A 20 2.24 2.99 -3.09
N GLY A 21 1.77 3.99 -2.37
CA GLY A 21 2.28 4.30 -1.04
C GLY A 21 1.16 4.73 -0.11
N GLY A 22 1.32 4.48 1.18
CA GLY A 22 0.30 4.86 2.13
C GLY A 22 0.68 4.60 3.57
N TYR A 23 -0.24 4.96 4.46
CA TYR A 23 -0.17 4.70 5.88
C TYR A 23 -1.37 3.87 6.30
N MET A 24 -1.12 2.81 7.06
CA MET A 24 -2.13 1.92 7.59
C MET A 24 -2.10 1.94 9.12
N TRP A 25 -3.28 1.93 9.72
CA TRP A 25 -3.45 1.83 11.16
C TRP A 25 -4.56 0.84 11.53
N ALA A 26 -4.29 0.01 12.53
CA ALA A 26 -5.24 -0.92 13.11
C ALA A 26 -5.07 -0.99 14.63
N LYS A 27 -6.18 -0.98 15.35
CA LYS A 27 -6.20 -1.24 16.79
C LYS A 27 -6.75 -2.64 17.00
N VAL A 28 -5.93 -3.52 17.55
CA VAL A 28 -6.32 -4.87 17.92
C VAL A 28 -6.51 -4.89 19.43
N LYS A 29 -7.73 -5.21 19.87
CA LYS A 29 -8.06 -5.44 21.27
C LYS A 29 -8.41 -6.91 21.41
N ASP A 30 -7.65 -7.62 22.23
CA ASP A 30 -8.06 -8.92 22.74
C ASP A 30 -8.75 -8.71 24.09
N ASP A 31 -9.83 -9.45 24.35
CA ASP A 31 -10.70 -9.22 25.53
C ASP A 31 -10.01 -9.57 26.86
N ASN A 32 -8.94 -10.36 26.83
CA ASN A 32 -8.04 -10.63 27.96
C ASN A 32 -6.56 -10.35 27.67
N GLY A 33 -6.25 -9.71 26.53
CA GLY A 33 -4.88 -9.50 26.06
C GLY A 33 -4.49 -8.03 25.94
N PRO A 34 -3.19 -7.74 25.70
CA PRO A 34 -2.71 -6.38 25.52
C PRO A 34 -3.35 -5.73 24.29
N LYS A 35 -3.67 -4.43 24.41
CA LYS A 35 -4.09 -3.63 23.26
C LYS A 35 -2.88 -3.36 22.38
N VAL A 36 -2.95 -3.78 21.12
CA VAL A 36 -1.89 -3.57 20.13
C VAL A 36 -2.35 -2.55 19.10
N ASN A 37 -1.54 -1.51 18.89
CA ASN A 37 -1.71 -0.59 17.78
C ASN A 37 -0.69 -0.96 16.70
N LEU A 38 -1.18 -1.25 15.49
CA LEU A 38 -0.38 -1.52 14.32
C LEU A 38 -0.45 -0.29 13.43
N ASP A 39 0.67 0.43 13.36
CA ASP A 39 0.83 1.71 12.69
C ASP A 39 2.01 1.57 11.73
N GLY A 40 1.79 1.75 10.42
CA GLY A 40 2.82 1.44 9.44
C GLY A 40 2.68 2.19 8.13
N ALA A 41 3.80 2.69 7.61
CA ALA A 41 3.90 3.19 6.25
C ALA A 41 4.31 2.05 5.30
N TYR A 42 3.80 2.08 4.07
CA TYR A 42 4.18 1.15 3.02
C TYR A 42 4.47 1.87 1.70
N VAL A 43 5.35 1.27 0.91
CA VAL A 43 5.64 1.66 -0.47
C VAL A 43 5.77 0.38 -1.30
N ILE A 44 5.03 0.30 -2.40
CA ILE A 44 4.94 -0.85 -3.30
C ILE A 44 5.25 -0.36 -4.72
N PRO A 45 6.49 -0.53 -5.21
CA PRO A 45 6.81 -0.32 -6.61
C PRO A 45 6.30 -1.48 -7.46
N THR A 46 5.75 -1.17 -8.62
CA THR A 46 5.22 -2.17 -9.57
C THR A 46 5.71 -1.85 -10.98
N LEU A 47 6.11 -2.90 -11.70
CA LEU A 47 6.35 -2.87 -13.14
C LEU A 47 5.30 -3.77 -13.80
N GLY A 48 4.52 -3.21 -14.73
CA GLY A 48 3.50 -3.92 -15.48
C GLY A 48 3.89 -4.08 -16.94
N TYR A 49 3.38 -5.15 -17.57
CA TYR A 49 3.45 -5.36 -19.01
C TYR A 49 2.07 -5.80 -19.50
N ARG A 50 1.57 -5.16 -20.55
CA ARG A 50 0.28 -5.48 -21.19
C ARG A 50 0.54 -6.20 -22.52
N PHE A 51 -0.15 -7.31 -22.74
CA PHE A 51 -0.11 -8.12 -23.96
C PHE A 51 -1.40 -7.97 -24.77
#